data_AF-A0AAU6QPE5-F1
#
_entry.id   AF-A0AAU6QPE5-F1
#
_cell.length_a   1.000
_cell.length_b   1.000
_cell.length_c   1.000
_cell.angle_alpha   90.00
_cell.angle_beta   90.00
_cell.angle_gamma   90.00
#
_symmetry.space_group_name_H-M   'P 1'
#
loop_
_entity.id
_entity.type
_entity.pdbx_description
1 polymer ?
#
loop_
_entity_poly.entity_id
_entity_poly.type
_entity_poly.pdbx_seq_one_letter_code
_entity_poly.pdbx_strand_id
1 'polypeptide(L)'
;MHFGIFRWHRSESDLSPAVKGPVQSSAYDHTFYCYRRLAMTPTSVPFQISTHAQSEIDRFRALAEHWTSAAQHVIVSYLAIEAAGTKWLHWAIVRYVYETVQPILLEPSVVRLDGVVVGRVPIDLANANFDLDLILCAGQLKINGEVYTLPQTDGNSLSATFFADNHPQAQPSQARSPALMLSAGRALNVDPRFLGDIEHRVRCLDTPYDGLADLLSEHLLPIAVMQRTETAIEILLEKPAETKLADSTISDGKLSAKIVASPRVDPTLLKIGVKIVPDKQNATRLSIPGARLAWSAQEDGLIAARVEQDVGDTPVCQVFLSYGGHHISRWWVGDSTRLPSQRAAFLAQFDKDLTKLREELLSRESRGHPFERVFALVLEELGFDCMYLGDVSHLQDAPDIYCETPTRRIAVVECAAVVSNASEKLSKLHQRVLRIRDSFVAQRLGNVQVNGVLVTKHGDAEIAPFAEEAERFGLGIVGLSALTRLADGLRLRVQPDALYDAIFSPVQRSADLFDQVGAGTGTTPSSII
;
A
#
# COMPACT_ATOMS: atom_id res chain seq x y z
N MET A 1 22.22 38.37 -6.51
CA MET A 1 21.15 38.71 -7.46
C MET A 1 19.89 39.02 -6.66
N HIS A 2 19.29 40.18 -6.93
CA HIS A 2 18.21 40.81 -6.15
C HIS A 2 16.88 40.04 -6.23
N PHE A 3 16.14 40.01 -5.12
CA PHE A 3 14.67 40.01 -5.14
C PHE A 3 14.17 41.14 -4.24
N GLY A 4 13.37 42.03 -4.84
CA GLY A 4 12.91 43.28 -4.26
C GLY A 4 11.63 43.14 -3.44
N ILE A 5 11.58 43.91 -2.36
CA ILE A 5 10.43 44.17 -1.51
C ILE A 5 9.79 45.47 -2.01
N PHE A 6 8.49 45.48 -2.30
CA PHE A 6 7.72 46.70 -2.51
C PHE A 6 6.71 46.88 -1.36
N ARG A 7 6.96 47.92 -0.56
CA ARG A 7 5.95 48.63 0.25
C ARG A 7 5.28 49.68 -0.63
N TRP A 8 3.99 49.95 -0.43
CA TRP A 8 3.47 51.31 -0.55
C TRP A 8 2.30 51.54 0.43
N HIS A 9 2.16 52.80 0.82
CA HIS A 9 1.52 53.34 2.02
C HIS A 9 0.32 54.24 1.64
N ARG A 10 -0.48 54.61 2.65
CA ARG A 10 -1.43 55.77 2.75
C ARG A 10 -2.83 55.57 2.15
N SER A 11 -3.90 56.16 2.69
CA SER A 11 -4.11 57.04 3.85
C SER A 11 -5.61 57.09 4.19
N GLU A 12 -5.93 57.23 5.47
CA GLU A 12 -7.23 57.69 5.96
C GLU A 12 -7.40 59.20 5.73
N SER A 13 -8.62 59.62 5.39
CA SER A 13 -9.15 60.94 5.70
C SER A 13 -10.68 60.93 5.64
N ASP A 14 -11.27 61.46 6.71
CA ASP A 14 -12.69 61.63 7.04
C ASP A 14 -13.55 62.33 5.99
N LEU A 15 -14.87 62.10 6.05
CA LEU A 15 -15.92 63.13 6.25
C LEU A 15 -17.34 62.51 6.17
N SER A 16 -18.07 62.57 7.29
CA SER A 16 -19.55 62.50 7.41
C SER A 16 -20.17 63.91 7.13
N PRO A 17 -21.50 64.14 6.96
CA PRO A 17 -22.59 63.53 7.75
C PRO A 17 -24.02 63.36 7.12
N ALA A 18 -24.81 62.52 7.80
CA ALA A 18 -26.24 62.58 8.16
C ALA A 18 -27.31 63.22 7.25
N VAL A 19 -28.38 62.45 6.97
CA VAL A 19 -29.79 62.93 6.93
C VAL A 19 -30.70 61.88 7.58
N LYS A 20 -31.55 62.32 8.53
CA LYS A 20 -32.64 61.56 9.17
C LYS A 20 -33.97 61.83 8.45
N GLY A 21 -34.84 60.83 8.35
CA GLY A 21 -36.27 61.00 8.05
C GLY A 21 -37.02 59.68 7.89
N PRO A 22 -38.17 59.45 8.55
CA PRO A 22 -38.81 58.13 8.71
C PRO A 22 -39.82 57.83 7.58
N VAL A 23 -40.31 56.58 7.47
CA VAL A 23 -41.73 56.22 7.17
C VAL A 23 -41.91 54.68 7.15
N GLN A 24 -43.08 54.28 7.64
CA GLN A 24 -43.62 52.93 7.83
C GLN A 24 -43.97 52.18 6.52
N SER A 25 -43.97 50.84 6.63
CA SER A 25 -44.82 49.84 5.97
C SER A 25 -45.11 49.92 4.47
N SER A 26 -44.71 48.89 3.72
CA SER A 26 -45.62 48.20 2.80
C SER A 26 -45.11 46.79 2.48
N ALA A 27 -46.05 45.86 2.34
CA ALA A 27 -45.87 44.47 2.03
C ALA A 27 -45.05 44.24 0.73
N TYR A 28 -44.18 43.24 0.76
CA TYR A 28 -43.55 42.69 -0.44
C TYR A 28 -44.42 41.56 -0.98
N ASP A 29 -45.01 41.81 -2.14
CA ASP A 29 -45.63 40.83 -3.01
C ASP A 29 -44.77 40.77 -4.28
N HIS A 30 -44.05 39.66 -4.50
CA HIS A 30 -43.36 39.41 -5.76
C HIS A 30 -43.31 37.91 -6.10
N THR A 31 -44.36 37.49 -6.81
CA THR A 31 -44.30 36.81 -8.11
C THR A 31 -43.48 35.51 -8.20
N PHE A 32 -44.19 34.39 -8.05
CA PHE A 32 -43.76 33.05 -8.48
C PHE A 32 -43.56 32.97 -10.00
N TYR A 33 -42.34 32.64 -10.45
CA TYR A 33 -42.11 32.14 -11.81
C TYR A 33 -42.55 30.66 -11.90
N CYS A 34 -43.70 30.42 -12.54
CA CYS A 34 -44.14 29.09 -12.94
C CYS A 34 -43.27 28.57 -14.10
N TYR A 35 -42.37 27.62 -13.84
CA TYR A 35 -41.81 26.77 -14.90
C TYR A 35 -42.82 25.67 -15.25
N ARG A 36 -43.30 25.74 -16.50
CA ARG A 36 -44.22 24.79 -17.13
C ARG A 36 -43.54 23.42 -17.27
N ARG A 37 -43.95 22.43 -16.46
CA ARG A 37 -43.57 21.01 -16.60
C ARG A 37 -44.10 20.47 -17.93
N LEU A 38 -43.20 20.17 -18.86
CA LEU A 38 -43.45 19.15 -19.87
C LEU A 38 -42.90 17.83 -19.31
N ALA A 39 -43.81 16.96 -18.88
CA ALA A 39 -43.48 15.59 -18.52
C ALA A 39 -43.23 14.81 -19.82
N MET A 40 -41.95 14.58 -20.14
CA MET A 40 -41.56 13.50 -21.03
C MET A 40 -41.25 12.29 -20.17
N THR A 41 -42.01 11.22 -20.37
CA THR A 41 -41.70 9.88 -19.85
C THR A 41 -40.48 9.34 -20.58
N PRO A 42 -39.37 8.99 -19.91
CA PRO A 42 -38.23 8.39 -20.58
C PRO A 42 -38.56 6.92 -20.86
N THR A 43 -38.94 6.63 -22.10
CA THR A 43 -38.76 5.30 -22.67
C THR A 43 -37.26 5.16 -22.93
N SER A 44 -36.61 4.17 -22.32
CA SER A 44 -35.16 3.97 -22.43
C SER A 44 -34.81 3.62 -23.87
N VAL A 45 -34.39 4.62 -24.65
CA VAL A 45 -33.76 4.37 -25.95
C VAL A 45 -32.40 3.73 -25.66
N PRO A 46 -32.09 2.57 -26.25
CA PRO A 46 -30.77 1.96 -26.11
C PRO A 46 -29.69 2.95 -26.56
N PHE A 47 -28.56 2.98 -25.86
CA PHE A 47 -27.41 3.77 -26.32
C PHE A 47 -27.07 3.35 -27.76
N GLN A 48 -26.82 4.33 -28.63
CA GLN A 48 -26.08 4.03 -29.85
C GLN A 48 -24.64 3.71 -29.44
N ILE A 49 -24.19 2.48 -29.68
CA ILE A 49 -22.82 2.03 -29.42
C ILE A 49 -22.08 2.01 -30.75
N SER A 50 -20.97 2.74 -30.84
CA SER A 50 -20.14 2.70 -32.05
C SER A 50 -19.48 1.33 -32.21
N THR A 51 -19.12 0.94 -33.44
CA THR A 51 -18.38 -0.30 -33.69
C THR A 51 -17.08 -0.38 -32.90
N HIS A 52 -16.40 0.76 -32.71
CA HIS A 52 -15.19 0.82 -31.89
C HIS A 52 -15.48 0.54 -30.41
N ALA A 53 -16.48 1.23 -29.83
CA ALA A 53 -16.87 1.02 -28.44
C ALA A 53 -17.32 -0.43 -28.20
N GLN A 54 -18.07 -1.01 -29.14
CA GLN A 54 -18.46 -2.42 -29.07
C GLN A 54 -17.25 -3.35 -29.05
N SER A 55 -16.25 -3.11 -29.93
CA SER A 55 -15.02 -3.90 -29.94
C SER A 55 -14.24 -3.82 -28.62
N GLU A 56 -14.22 -2.67 -27.95
CA GLU A 56 -13.57 -2.51 -26.64
C GLU A 56 -14.34 -3.27 -25.54
N ILE A 57 -15.67 -3.20 -25.56
CA ILE A 57 -16.54 -3.96 -24.67
C ILE A 57 -16.34 -5.46 -24.87
N ASP A 58 -16.27 -5.94 -26.10
CA ASP A 58 -16.09 -7.37 -26.41
C ASP A 58 -14.73 -7.88 -25.91
N ARG A 59 -13.67 -7.07 -26.08
CA ARG A 59 -12.33 -7.39 -25.54
C ARG A 59 -12.33 -7.45 -24.01
N PHE A 60 -13.03 -6.53 -23.35
CA PHE A 60 -13.19 -6.56 -21.90
C PHE A 60 -14.00 -7.79 -21.44
N ARG A 61 -15.11 -8.12 -22.13
CA ARG A 61 -15.96 -9.28 -21.82
C ARG A 61 -15.17 -10.59 -21.85
N ALA A 62 -14.32 -10.78 -22.86
CA ALA A 62 -13.49 -11.99 -22.97
C ALA A 62 -12.59 -12.19 -21.74
N LEU A 63 -12.04 -11.11 -21.18
CA LEU A 63 -11.29 -11.15 -19.93
C LEU A 63 -12.20 -11.37 -18.72
N ALA A 64 -13.29 -10.61 -18.64
CA ALA A 64 -14.21 -10.59 -17.51
C ALA A 64 -14.90 -11.94 -17.30
N GLU A 65 -15.20 -12.70 -18.36
CA GLU A 65 -15.87 -14.01 -18.32
C GLU A 65 -15.29 -14.95 -17.25
N HIS A 66 -13.96 -15.01 -17.14
CA HIS A 66 -13.29 -15.87 -16.17
C HIS A 66 -13.03 -15.13 -14.86
N TRP A 67 -12.70 -13.85 -14.93
CA TRP A 67 -12.26 -13.08 -13.77
C TRP A 67 -13.44 -12.80 -12.82
N THR A 68 -14.60 -12.37 -13.31
CA THR A 68 -15.73 -12.02 -12.43
C THR A 68 -16.24 -13.20 -11.62
N SER A 69 -16.10 -14.45 -12.10
CA SER A 69 -16.52 -15.65 -11.34
C SER A 69 -15.66 -15.91 -10.09
N ALA A 70 -14.40 -15.47 -10.10
CA ALA A 70 -13.48 -15.58 -8.99
C ALA A 70 -13.66 -14.46 -7.94
N ALA A 71 -14.42 -13.41 -8.25
CA ALA A 71 -14.68 -12.32 -7.32
C ALA A 71 -15.65 -12.76 -6.21
N GLN A 72 -15.39 -12.31 -4.98
CA GLN A 72 -16.31 -12.50 -3.86
C GLN A 72 -17.34 -11.38 -3.79
N HIS A 73 -16.88 -10.15 -4.01
CA HIS A 73 -17.69 -8.95 -3.87
C HIS A 73 -17.57 -8.07 -5.11
N VAL A 74 -18.63 -7.29 -5.35
CA VAL A 74 -18.56 -6.08 -6.18
C VAL A 74 -18.76 -4.88 -5.28
N ILE A 75 -17.80 -3.97 -5.24
CA ILE A 75 -17.94 -2.69 -4.53
C ILE A 75 -18.28 -1.62 -5.56
N VAL A 76 -19.45 -1.02 -5.39
CA VAL A 76 -19.94 0.05 -6.27
C VAL A 76 -19.85 1.36 -5.52
N SER A 77 -18.88 2.18 -5.93
CA SER A 77 -18.73 3.56 -5.46
C SER A 77 -19.28 4.51 -6.51
N TYR A 78 -20.17 5.42 -6.15
CA TYR A 78 -20.85 6.25 -7.13
C TYR A 78 -21.23 7.62 -6.60
N LEU A 79 -21.27 8.58 -7.52
CA LEU A 79 -21.82 9.89 -7.36
C LEU A 79 -22.89 10.09 -8.42
N ALA A 80 -24.09 10.44 -7.98
CA ALA A 80 -25.22 10.70 -8.84
C ALA A 80 -25.91 12.03 -8.50
N ILE A 81 -26.55 12.59 -9.52
CA ILE A 81 -27.35 13.82 -9.47
C ILE A 81 -28.77 13.47 -9.88
N GLU A 82 -29.73 13.76 -9.02
CA GLU A 82 -31.14 13.56 -9.22
C GLU A 82 -31.78 14.84 -9.78
N ALA A 83 -32.31 14.74 -10.98
CA ALA A 83 -32.96 15.85 -11.67
C ALA A 83 -34.25 15.35 -12.32
N ALA A 84 -35.36 16.05 -12.07
CA ALA A 84 -36.69 15.70 -12.58
C ALA A 84 -37.10 14.24 -12.29
N GLY A 85 -36.71 13.71 -11.12
CA GLY A 85 -37.00 12.33 -10.70
C GLY A 85 -36.12 11.26 -11.36
N THR A 86 -35.16 11.65 -12.20
CA THR A 86 -34.18 10.74 -12.81
C THR A 86 -32.83 10.86 -12.09
N LYS A 87 -32.18 9.73 -11.83
CA LYS A 87 -30.88 9.65 -11.15
C LYS A 87 -29.77 9.48 -12.17
N TRP A 88 -29.07 10.57 -12.44
CA TRP A 88 -28.00 10.63 -13.42
C TRP A 88 -26.66 10.34 -12.78
N LEU A 89 -25.90 9.42 -13.34
CA LEU A 89 -24.53 9.16 -12.91
C LEU A 89 -23.64 10.32 -13.33
N HIS A 90 -22.92 10.88 -12.37
CA HIS A 90 -21.77 11.73 -12.66
C HIS A 90 -20.51 10.88 -12.76
N TRP A 91 -20.32 9.96 -11.80
CA TRP A 91 -19.23 9.00 -11.84
C TRP A 91 -19.58 7.74 -11.06
N ALA A 92 -19.14 6.58 -11.53
CA ALA A 92 -19.16 5.35 -10.76
C ALA A 92 -17.88 4.55 -10.97
N ILE A 93 -17.44 3.84 -9.93
CA ILE A 93 -16.38 2.85 -9.97
C ILE A 93 -16.97 1.53 -9.45
N VAL A 94 -16.95 0.52 -10.31
CA VAL A 94 -17.40 -0.84 -10.04
C VAL A 94 -16.15 -1.71 -9.89
N ARG A 95 -15.81 -2.09 -8.66
CA ARG A 95 -14.62 -2.90 -8.35
C ARG A 95 -15.03 -4.33 -8.08
N TYR A 96 -14.53 -5.27 -8.87
CA TYR A 96 -14.58 -6.69 -8.53
C TYR A 96 -13.44 -6.99 -7.57
N VAL A 97 -13.78 -7.49 -6.38
CA VAL A 97 -12.82 -7.72 -5.30
C VAL A 97 -12.75 -9.22 -4.95
N TYR A 98 -11.53 -9.69 -4.76
CA TYR A 98 -11.16 -11.11 -4.67
C TYR A 98 -10.52 -11.45 -3.32
N GLU A 99 -9.87 -10.46 -2.72
CA GLU A 99 -9.22 -10.59 -1.42
C GLU A 99 -10.21 -10.32 -0.30
N THR A 100 -9.86 -10.75 0.91
CA THR A 100 -10.63 -10.43 2.11
C THR A 100 -10.62 -8.93 2.33
N VAL A 101 -11.77 -8.32 2.09
CA VAL A 101 -11.96 -6.89 2.22
C VAL A 101 -12.03 -6.55 3.70
N GLN A 102 -11.46 -5.42 4.10
CA GLN A 102 -11.67 -4.88 5.43
C GLN A 102 -13.19 -4.79 5.71
N PRO A 103 -13.69 -5.30 6.86
CA PRO A 103 -15.12 -5.34 7.14
C PRO A 103 -15.83 -4.00 6.95
N ILE A 104 -15.16 -2.90 7.28
CA ILE A 104 -15.71 -1.55 7.14
C ILE A 104 -16.06 -1.17 5.70
N LEU A 105 -15.38 -1.73 4.69
CA LEU A 105 -15.70 -1.48 3.28
C LEU A 105 -16.88 -2.34 2.79
N LEU A 106 -17.23 -3.39 3.55
CA LEU A 106 -18.40 -4.23 3.32
C LEU A 106 -19.66 -3.67 4.01
N GLU A 107 -19.53 -2.58 4.77
CA GLU A 107 -20.67 -1.82 5.26
C GLU A 107 -21.11 -0.80 4.19
N PRO A 108 -22.39 -0.84 3.75
CA PRO A 108 -22.91 0.13 2.81
C PRO A 108 -22.96 1.52 3.45
N SER A 109 -22.50 2.53 2.71
CA SER A 109 -22.62 3.94 3.11
C SER A 109 -23.24 4.73 1.96
N VAL A 110 -24.30 5.49 2.25
CA VAL A 110 -25.02 6.30 1.26
C VAL A 110 -25.42 7.63 1.90
N VAL A 111 -24.92 8.72 1.34
CA VAL A 111 -25.25 10.09 1.73
C VAL A 111 -26.13 10.72 0.65
N ARG A 112 -27.26 11.31 1.08
CA ARG A 112 -28.22 11.99 0.19
C ARG A 112 -28.40 13.44 0.62
N LEU A 113 -28.17 14.38 -0.29
CA LEU A 113 -28.22 15.82 -0.04
C LEU A 113 -28.74 16.57 -1.26
N ASP A 114 -29.98 17.10 -1.19
CA ASP A 114 -30.67 17.88 -2.24
C ASP A 114 -30.40 17.42 -3.67
N GLY A 115 -30.74 16.17 -3.93
CA GLY A 115 -30.57 15.56 -5.25
C GLY A 115 -29.14 15.14 -5.56
N VAL A 116 -28.16 15.27 -4.66
CA VAL A 116 -26.88 14.58 -4.79
C VAL A 116 -26.88 13.31 -3.96
N VAL A 117 -26.36 12.24 -4.54
CA VAL A 117 -26.20 10.95 -3.89
C VAL A 117 -24.76 10.52 -4.04
N VAL A 118 -24.06 10.35 -2.91
CA VAL A 118 -22.75 9.70 -2.86
C VAL A 118 -22.95 8.37 -2.16
N GLY A 119 -22.48 7.29 -2.77
CA GLY A 119 -22.69 5.96 -2.21
C GLY A 119 -21.52 5.02 -2.44
N ARG A 120 -21.38 4.08 -1.51
CA ARG A 120 -20.48 2.92 -1.56
C ARG A 120 -21.32 1.73 -1.13
N VAL A 121 -21.65 0.87 -2.09
CA VAL A 121 -22.49 -0.30 -1.84
C VAL A 121 -21.73 -1.56 -2.23
N PRO A 122 -21.38 -2.42 -1.26
CA PRO A 122 -20.84 -3.73 -1.52
C PRO A 122 -21.97 -4.72 -1.85
N ILE A 123 -21.72 -5.59 -2.82
CA ILE A 123 -22.63 -6.63 -3.28
C ILE A 123 -21.89 -7.96 -3.13
N ASP A 124 -22.41 -8.83 -2.28
CA ASP A 124 -21.91 -10.19 -2.11
C ASP A 124 -22.39 -11.08 -3.27
N LEU A 125 -21.45 -11.50 -4.11
CA LEU A 125 -21.72 -12.34 -5.28
C LEU A 125 -22.02 -13.80 -4.93
N ALA A 126 -21.97 -14.18 -3.65
CA ALA A 126 -22.52 -15.47 -3.20
C ALA A 126 -24.05 -15.42 -3.04
N ASN A 127 -24.58 -14.22 -2.75
CA ASN A 127 -25.98 -14.04 -2.34
C ASN A 127 -26.81 -13.19 -3.31
N ALA A 128 -26.16 -12.44 -4.20
CA ALA A 128 -26.82 -11.56 -5.16
C ALA A 128 -26.16 -11.64 -6.53
N ASN A 129 -26.97 -11.45 -7.58
CA ASN A 129 -26.47 -11.28 -8.94
C ASN A 129 -26.16 -9.81 -9.20
N PHE A 130 -25.03 -9.54 -9.86
CA PHE A 130 -24.67 -8.20 -10.32
C PHE A 130 -24.76 -8.14 -11.85
N ASP A 131 -25.63 -7.27 -12.35
CA ASP A 131 -25.94 -7.17 -13.78
C ASP A 131 -24.90 -6.31 -14.51
N LEU A 132 -23.78 -6.93 -14.87
CA LEU A 132 -22.73 -6.30 -15.66
C LEU A 132 -23.23 -5.91 -17.07
N ASP A 133 -24.19 -6.65 -17.63
CA ASP A 133 -24.72 -6.41 -18.97
C ASP A 133 -25.53 -5.12 -19.03
N LEU A 134 -26.28 -4.79 -17.98
CA LEU A 134 -26.97 -3.52 -17.85
C LEU A 134 -26.00 -2.32 -17.97
N ILE A 135 -24.80 -2.46 -17.41
CA ILE A 135 -23.76 -1.43 -17.50
C ILE A 135 -23.20 -1.38 -18.92
N LEU A 136 -22.74 -2.52 -19.44
CA LEU A 136 -22.04 -2.60 -20.72
C LEU A 136 -22.92 -2.23 -21.92
N CYS A 137 -24.22 -2.54 -21.87
CA CYS A 137 -25.14 -2.33 -22.98
C CYS A 137 -25.98 -1.06 -22.84
N ALA A 138 -26.32 -0.67 -21.61
CA ALA A 138 -27.26 0.43 -21.36
C ALA A 138 -26.65 1.59 -20.55
N GLY A 139 -25.38 1.53 -20.15
CA GLY A 139 -24.75 2.59 -19.35
C GLY A 139 -25.51 2.85 -18.04
N GLN A 140 -26.14 1.80 -17.51
CA GLN A 140 -27.02 1.84 -16.35
C GLN A 140 -26.50 0.97 -15.23
N LEU A 141 -26.71 1.43 -14.00
CA LEU A 141 -26.25 0.79 -12.79
C LEU A 141 -27.44 0.62 -11.85
N LYS A 142 -27.72 -0.63 -11.45
CA LYS A 142 -28.83 -0.94 -10.54
C LYS A 142 -28.28 -1.23 -9.14
N ILE A 143 -28.68 -0.43 -8.16
CA ILE A 143 -28.24 -0.54 -6.76
C ILE A 143 -29.46 -0.46 -5.87
N ASN A 144 -29.67 -1.46 -5.00
CA ASN A 144 -30.77 -1.51 -4.05
C ASN A 144 -32.16 -1.26 -4.68
N GLY A 145 -32.36 -1.75 -5.90
CA GLY A 145 -33.61 -1.59 -6.65
C GLY A 145 -33.73 -0.25 -7.41
N GLU A 146 -32.84 0.71 -7.18
CA GLU A 146 -32.79 1.98 -7.90
C GLU A 146 -31.90 1.87 -9.14
N VAL A 147 -32.28 2.56 -10.23
CA VAL A 147 -31.50 2.61 -11.46
C VAL A 147 -30.86 3.99 -11.59
N TYR A 148 -29.55 4.00 -11.80
CA TYR A 148 -28.74 5.17 -12.07
C TYR A 148 -28.23 5.08 -13.50
N THR A 149 -28.36 6.16 -14.27
CA THR A 149 -28.12 6.14 -15.72
C THR A 149 -27.07 7.17 -16.11
N LEU A 150 -26.13 6.82 -16.98
CA LEU A 150 -25.31 7.83 -17.65
C LEU A 150 -26.20 8.79 -18.48
N PRO A 151 -25.91 10.10 -18.51
CA PRO A 151 -26.68 11.08 -19.28
C PRO A 151 -26.70 10.75 -20.77
N GLN A 152 -27.92 10.68 -21.32
CA GLN A 152 -28.18 10.56 -22.75
C GLN A 152 -28.67 11.92 -23.25
N THR A 153 -27.82 12.66 -23.95
CA THR A 153 -28.27 13.82 -24.75
C THR A 153 -28.39 13.39 -26.20
N ASP A 154 -29.38 13.92 -26.92
CA ASP A 154 -29.64 13.59 -28.33
C ASP A 154 -28.33 13.61 -29.16
N GLY A 155 -28.00 12.47 -29.78
CA GLY A 155 -26.80 12.30 -30.60
C GLY A 155 -25.54 11.79 -29.89
N ASN A 156 -25.55 11.63 -28.56
CA ASN A 156 -24.40 11.05 -27.86
C ASN A 156 -24.43 9.52 -27.84
N SER A 157 -23.42 8.91 -28.44
CA SER A 157 -23.14 7.49 -28.35
C SER A 157 -22.42 7.13 -27.04
N LEU A 158 -22.64 5.92 -26.54
CA LEU A 158 -21.80 5.36 -25.48
C LEU A 158 -20.38 5.18 -26.03
N SER A 159 -19.39 5.74 -25.35
CA SER A 159 -17.98 5.51 -25.65
C SER A 159 -17.42 4.49 -24.66
N ALA A 160 -16.48 3.67 -25.14
CA ALA A 160 -15.82 2.65 -24.34
C ALA A 160 -14.31 2.66 -24.62
N THR A 161 -13.50 2.50 -23.59
CA THR A 161 -12.05 2.35 -23.71
C THR A 161 -11.58 1.28 -22.74
N PHE A 162 -10.97 0.22 -23.28
CA PHE A 162 -10.47 -0.89 -22.48
C PHE A 162 -8.96 -0.76 -22.23
N PHE A 163 -8.62 -0.51 -20.97
CA PHE A 163 -7.26 -0.49 -20.47
C PHE A 163 -6.85 -1.89 -20.05
N ALA A 164 -6.29 -2.65 -21.00
CA ALA A 164 -5.97 -4.05 -20.78
C ALA A 164 -4.90 -4.26 -19.70
N ASP A 165 -3.86 -3.41 -19.66
CA ASP A 165 -2.67 -3.65 -18.85
C ASP A 165 -2.69 -2.93 -17.50
N ASN A 166 -2.92 -1.62 -17.52
CA ASN A 166 -2.95 -0.82 -16.31
C ASN A 166 -4.10 0.17 -16.36
N HIS A 167 -4.80 0.27 -15.24
CA HIS A 167 -5.75 1.33 -14.99
C HIS A 167 -5.08 2.72 -15.20
N PRO A 168 -5.75 3.69 -15.86
CA PRO A 168 -5.13 4.97 -16.21
C PRO A 168 -4.70 5.81 -14.99
N GLN A 169 -5.28 5.54 -13.82
CA GLN A 169 -4.88 6.17 -12.56
C GLN A 169 -3.86 5.36 -11.74
N ALA A 170 -3.49 4.15 -12.20
CA ALA A 170 -2.47 3.33 -11.55
C ALA A 170 -1.13 3.52 -12.26
N GLN A 171 -0.04 3.59 -11.50
CA GLN A 171 1.29 3.52 -12.11
C GLN A 171 1.48 2.13 -12.74
N PRO A 172 2.12 2.05 -13.94
CA PRO A 172 2.45 0.78 -14.54
C PRO A 172 3.22 -0.10 -13.56
N SER A 173 2.67 -1.27 -13.25
CA SER A 173 3.25 -2.17 -12.26
C SER A 173 3.57 -3.54 -12.86
N GLN A 174 4.22 -4.38 -12.05
CA GLN A 174 4.48 -5.78 -12.39
C GLN A 174 3.22 -6.65 -12.32
N ALA A 175 2.13 -6.15 -11.74
CA ALA A 175 0.78 -6.71 -11.80
C ALA A 175 -0.15 -5.85 -12.66
N ARG A 176 -1.09 -6.49 -13.37
CA ARG A 176 -2.12 -5.82 -14.18
C ARG A 176 -3.35 -5.55 -13.33
N SER A 177 -3.98 -4.41 -13.61
CA SER A 177 -5.31 -4.04 -13.08
C SER A 177 -6.18 -3.58 -14.25
N PRO A 178 -6.76 -4.53 -15.01
CA PRO A 178 -7.51 -4.22 -16.21
C PRO A 178 -8.76 -3.41 -15.88
N ALA A 179 -9.08 -2.42 -16.72
CA ALA A 179 -10.22 -1.54 -16.49
C ALA A 179 -10.94 -1.19 -17.78
N LEU A 180 -12.27 -1.11 -17.73
CA LEU A 180 -13.10 -0.56 -18.80
C LEU A 180 -13.68 0.77 -18.34
N MET A 181 -13.45 1.81 -19.14
CA MET A 181 -14.12 3.09 -18.95
C MET A 181 -15.26 3.21 -19.96
N LEU A 182 -16.48 3.38 -19.45
CA LEU A 182 -17.65 3.72 -20.25
C LEU A 182 -18.02 5.17 -19.98
N SER A 183 -18.10 6.01 -21.00
CA SER A 183 -18.51 7.39 -20.84
C SER A 183 -19.62 7.78 -21.81
N ALA A 184 -20.49 8.66 -21.34
CA ALA A 184 -21.55 9.23 -22.16
C ALA A 184 -21.96 10.60 -21.61
N GLY A 185 -22.42 11.47 -22.51
CA GLY A 185 -22.99 12.74 -22.11
C GLY A 185 -22.02 13.67 -21.39
N ARG A 186 -22.58 14.79 -20.93
CA ARG A 186 -21.92 15.68 -19.98
C ARG A 186 -22.70 15.64 -18.67
N ALA A 187 -21.99 15.88 -17.58
CA ALA A 187 -22.60 16.05 -16.28
C ALA A 187 -23.68 17.14 -16.32
N LEU A 188 -24.83 16.85 -15.73
CA LEU A 188 -25.88 17.86 -15.57
C LEU A 188 -25.44 18.88 -14.51
N ASN A 189 -25.30 20.15 -14.91
CA ASN A 189 -25.28 21.34 -14.05
C ASN A 189 -24.52 21.21 -12.71
N VAL A 190 -23.30 20.67 -12.71
CA VAL A 190 -22.38 20.81 -11.58
C VAL A 190 -21.69 22.17 -11.71
N ASP A 191 -22.36 23.24 -11.28
CA ASP A 191 -21.75 24.58 -11.25
C ASP A 191 -20.96 24.80 -9.93
N PRO A 192 -19.97 25.71 -9.90
CA PRO A 192 -19.16 25.93 -8.70
C PRO A 192 -19.94 26.41 -7.47
N ARG A 193 -21.10 27.07 -7.65
CA ARG A 193 -21.93 27.54 -6.53
C ARG A 193 -22.66 26.38 -5.89
N PHE A 194 -23.24 25.51 -6.72
CA PHE A 194 -23.87 24.27 -6.26
C PHE A 194 -22.88 23.40 -5.47
N LEU A 195 -21.63 23.26 -5.94
CA LEU A 195 -20.59 22.55 -5.22
C LEU A 195 -20.23 23.21 -3.88
N GLY A 196 -20.10 24.54 -3.86
CA GLY A 196 -19.83 25.29 -2.62
C GLY A 196 -20.94 25.13 -1.57
N ASP A 197 -22.21 25.15 -2.01
CA ASP A 197 -23.36 24.94 -1.12
C ASP A 197 -23.35 23.51 -0.55
N ILE A 198 -23.05 22.49 -1.36
CA ILE A 198 -22.93 21.11 -0.88
C ILE A 198 -21.80 20.98 0.14
N GLU A 199 -20.66 21.64 -0.08
CA GLU A 199 -19.51 21.57 0.82
C GLU A 199 -19.84 22.09 2.23
N HIS A 200 -20.67 23.13 2.35
CA HIS A 200 -21.14 23.58 3.65
C HIS A 200 -22.15 22.61 4.27
N ARG A 201 -22.96 21.94 3.46
CA ARG A 201 -24.05 21.11 3.96
C ARG A 201 -23.61 19.74 4.44
N VAL A 202 -22.55 19.16 3.85
CA VAL A 202 -21.97 17.90 4.34
C VAL A 202 -21.42 18.03 5.77
N ARG A 203 -21.03 19.24 6.19
CA ARG A 203 -20.60 19.55 7.57
C ARG A 203 -21.77 19.58 8.57
N CYS A 204 -23.01 19.68 8.08
CA CYS A 204 -24.23 19.75 8.88
C CYS A 204 -24.98 18.41 8.97
N LEU A 205 -24.44 17.34 8.38
CA LEU A 205 -24.99 15.99 8.50
C LEU A 205 -24.83 15.44 9.92
N ASP A 206 -25.67 14.47 10.30
CA ASP A 206 -25.57 13.77 11.59
C ASP A 206 -24.18 13.15 11.81
N THR A 207 -23.59 12.62 10.73
CA THR A 207 -22.16 12.31 10.63
C THR A 207 -21.52 13.37 9.73
N PRO A 208 -20.86 14.39 10.30
CA PRO A 208 -20.34 15.50 9.52
C PRO A 208 -19.07 15.10 8.77
N TYR A 209 -18.91 15.64 7.56
CA TYR A 209 -17.69 15.53 6.75
C TYR A 209 -16.98 16.89 6.69
N ASP A 210 -15.65 16.92 6.61
CA ASP A 210 -14.87 18.16 6.49
C ASP A 210 -15.20 18.93 5.19
N GLY A 211 -15.61 18.20 4.15
CA GLY A 211 -16.05 18.74 2.88
C GLY A 211 -16.34 17.63 1.88
N LEU A 212 -16.58 18.00 0.62
CA LEU A 212 -16.90 17.03 -0.42
C LEU A 212 -15.73 16.09 -0.74
N ALA A 213 -14.49 16.57 -0.59
CA ALA A 213 -13.29 15.75 -0.74
C ALA A 213 -13.25 14.59 0.26
N ASP A 214 -13.55 14.88 1.52
CA ASP A 214 -13.62 13.92 2.62
C ASP A 214 -14.74 12.90 2.37
N LEU A 215 -15.94 13.40 2.03
CA LEU A 215 -17.08 12.54 1.66
C LEU A 215 -16.74 11.59 0.50
N LEU A 216 -16.15 12.08 -0.58
CA LEU A 216 -15.77 11.25 -1.73
C LEU A 216 -14.69 10.23 -1.35
N SER A 217 -13.70 10.62 -0.55
CA SER A 217 -12.62 9.76 -0.08
C SER A 217 -13.15 8.58 0.74
N GLU A 218 -14.07 8.82 1.70
CA GLU A 218 -14.71 7.77 2.49
C GLU A 218 -15.47 6.76 1.61
N HIS A 219 -16.04 7.24 0.49
CA HIS A 219 -16.79 6.45 -0.47
C HIS A 219 -15.92 5.89 -1.61
N LEU A 220 -14.59 5.93 -1.49
CA LEU A 220 -13.61 5.41 -2.45
C LEU A 220 -13.69 6.05 -3.86
N LEU A 221 -14.12 7.31 -3.92
CA LEU A 221 -14.15 8.10 -5.15
C LEU A 221 -12.99 9.13 -5.16
N PRO A 222 -12.26 9.26 -6.28
CA PRO A 222 -11.20 10.25 -6.36
C PRO A 222 -11.78 11.65 -6.46
N ILE A 223 -11.19 12.62 -5.73
CA ILE A 223 -11.62 14.03 -5.73
C ILE A 223 -11.68 14.65 -7.14
N ALA A 224 -10.83 14.17 -8.06
CA ALA A 224 -10.79 14.61 -9.45
C ALA A 224 -12.14 14.44 -10.18
N VAL A 225 -13.03 13.56 -9.70
CA VAL A 225 -14.40 13.41 -10.20
C VAL A 225 -15.16 14.73 -10.22
N MET A 226 -14.91 15.62 -9.25
CA MET A 226 -15.56 16.94 -9.18
C MET A 226 -15.19 17.90 -10.31
N GLN A 227 -14.01 17.70 -10.89
CA GLN A 227 -13.49 18.57 -11.94
C GLN A 227 -13.81 18.04 -13.34
N ARG A 228 -14.38 16.84 -13.43
CA ARG A 228 -14.72 16.20 -14.70
C ARG A 228 -16.07 16.67 -15.20
N THR A 229 -16.11 17.07 -16.47
CA THR A 229 -17.34 17.42 -17.19
C THR A 229 -17.97 16.21 -17.88
N GLU A 230 -17.18 15.19 -18.17
CA GLU A 230 -17.62 13.92 -18.71
C GLU A 230 -18.07 12.99 -17.59
N THR A 231 -19.20 12.32 -17.81
CA THR A 231 -19.66 11.29 -16.87
C THR A 231 -19.18 9.92 -17.31
N ALA A 232 -18.89 9.06 -16.35
CA ALA A 232 -18.41 7.72 -16.67
C ALA A 232 -18.75 6.67 -15.61
N ILE A 233 -18.74 5.42 -16.07
CA ILE A 233 -18.67 4.22 -15.23
C ILE A 233 -17.32 3.57 -15.52
N GLU A 234 -16.52 3.42 -14.49
CA GLU A 234 -15.26 2.68 -14.51
C GLU A 234 -15.48 1.30 -13.92
N ILE A 235 -15.16 0.25 -14.67
CA ILE A 235 -15.21 -1.13 -14.18
C ILE A 235 -13.78 -1.63 -14.01
N LEU A 236 -13.41 -1.95 -12.78
CA LEU A 236 -12.10 -2.44 -12.39
C LEU A 236 -12.17 -3.93 -12.06
N LEU A 237 -11.33 -4.72 -12.74
CA LEU A 237 -11.09 -6.11 -12.39
C LEU A 237 -9.80 -6.18 -11.58
N GLU A 238 -9.92 -6.33 -10.26
CA GLU A 238 -8.74 -6.65 -9.44
C GLU A 238 -8.20 -8.05 -9.77
N LYS A 239 -7.01 -8.36 -9.26
CA LYS A 239 -6.32 -9.63 -9.56
C LYS A 239 -6.97 -10.79 -8.80
N PRO A 240 -7.35 -11.90 -9.46
CA PRO A 240 -7.92 -13.07 -8.78
C PRO A 240 -6.88 -13.88 -8.01
N ALA A 241 -5.60 -13.71 -8.33
CA ALA A 241 -4.48 -14.37 -7.69
C ALA A 241 -3.21 -13.50 -7.74
N GLU A 242 -2.25 -13.78 -6.87
CA GLU A 242 -0.99 -13.07 -6.75
C GLU A 242 0.17 -13.99 -6.36
N THR A 243 1.37 -13.70 -6.88
CA THR A 243 2.62 -14.22 -6.32
C THR A 243 3.05 -13.35 -5.14
N LYS A 244 3.08 -13.90 -3.92
CA LYS A 244 3.53 -13.17 -2.73
C LYS A 244 5.05 -13.16 -2.70
N LEU A 245 5.64 -12.08 -3.23
CA LEU A 245 7.08 -11.95 -3.39
C LEU A 245 7.85 -12.02 -2.05
N ALA A 246 7.30 -11.47 -0.97
CA ALA A 246 7.90 -11.52 0.36
C ALA A 246 8.09 -12.97 0.87
N ASP A 247 7.21 -13.88 0.45
CA ASP A 247 7.19 -15.29 0.86
C ASP A 247 7.77 -16.21 -0.25
N SER A 248 8.41 -15.64 -1.26
CA SER A 248 8.97 -16.36 -2.39
C SER A 248 10.49 -16.21 -2.42
N THR A 249 11.21 -17.32 -2.55
CA THR A 249 12.68 -17.33 -2.50
C THR A 249 13.26 -18.40 -3.42
N ILE A 250 14.54 -18.27 -3.73
CA ILE A 250 15.38 -19.35 -4.23
C ILE A 250 16.35 -19.74 -3.12
N SER A 251 16.43 -21.03 -2.80
CA SER A 251 17.38 -21.57 -1.82
C SER A 251 17.84 -22.95 -2.28
N ASP A 252 19.14 -23.24 -2.18
CA ASP A 252 19.74 -24.52 -2.57
C ASP A 252 19.35 -24.98 -4.00
N GLY A 253 19.32 -24.01 -4.92
CA GLY A 253 18.97 -24.23 -6.33
C GLY A 253 17.50 -24.58 -6.59
N LYS A 254 16.62 -24.36 -5.60
CA LYS A 254 15.18 -24.58 -5.72
C LYS A 254 14.41 -23.27 -5.55
N LEU A 255 13.50 -23.03 -6.48
CA LEU A 255 12.48 -21.98 -6.36
C LEU A 255 11.33 -22.49 -5.49
N SER A 256 11.00 -21.72 -4.44
CA SER A 256 9.75 -21.82 -3.69
C SER A 256 8.99 -20.51 -3.89
N ALA A 257 7.98 -20.50 -4.77
CA ALA A 257 7.14 -19.33 -5.00
C ALA A 257 5.75 -19.52 -4.38
N LYS A 258 5.35 -18.63 -3.46
CA LYS A 258 4.02 -18.65 -2.85
C LYS A 258 3.02 -17.93 -3.75
N ILE A 259 1.97 -18.64 -4.13
CA ILE A 259 0.82 -18.10 -4.84
C ILE A 259 -0.35 -18.05 -3.86
N VAL A 260 -1.02 -16.90 -3.80
CA VAL A 260 -2.32 -16.77 -3.11
C VAL A 260 -3.40 -16.43 -4.11
N ALA A 261 -4.63 -16.83 -3.84
CA ALA A 261 -5.76 -16.59 -4.70
C ALA A 261 -7.06 -16.47 -3.90
N SER A 262 -8.07 -15.86 -4.51
CA SER A 262 -9.44 -15.94 -4.00
C SER A 262 -9.87 -17.42 -3.88
N PRO A 263 -10.62 -17.80 -2.83
CA PRO A 263 -11.16 -19.14 -2.68
C PRO A 263 -12.16 -19.52 -3.78
N ARG A 264 -12.67 -18.56 -4.56
CA ARG A 264 -13.57 -18.80 -5.70
C ARG A 264 -12.82 -19.04 -7.03
N VAL A 265 -11.49 -18.93 -7.03
CA VAL A 265 -10.68 -19.22 -8.22
C VAL A 265 -10.77 -20.69 -8.59
N ASP A 266 -10.96 -20.97 -9.88
CA ASP A 266 -10.79 -22.32 -10.43
C ASP A 266 -9.28 -22.59 -10.70
N PRO A 267 -8.65 -23.51 -9.95
CA PRO A 267 -7.23 -23.82 -10.14
C PRO A 267 -6.87 -24.33 -11.54
N THR A 268 -7.83 -24.88 -12.30
CA THR A 268 -7.60 -25.39 -13.66
C THR A 268 -7.34 -24.26 -14.66
N LEU A 269 -7.83 -23.05 -14.37
CA LEU A 269 -7.64 -21.86 -15.19
C LEU A 269 -6.36 -21.10 -14.83
N LEU A 270 -5.76 -21.38 -13.65
CA LEU A 270 -4.50 -20.81 -13.23
C LEU A 270 -3.32 -21.47 -13.95
N LYS A 271 -2.33 -20.67 -14.34
CA LYS A 271 -1.06 -21.13 -14.89
C LYS A 271 0.09 -20.29 -14.38
N ILE A 272 1.09 -20.97 -13.85
CA ILE A 272 2.33 -20.38 -13.37
C ILE A 272 3.42 -20.65 -14.40
N GLY A 273 3.96 -19.59 -14.98
CA GLY A 273 5.13 -19.66 -15.84
C GLY A 273 6.40 -19.43 -15.03
N VAL A 274 7.45 -20.19 -15.27
CA VAL A 274 8.77 -19.93 -14.69
C VAL A 274 9.78 -19.82 -15.83
N LYS A 275 10.49 -18.69 -15.89
CA LYS A 275 11.62 -18.50 -16.80
C LYS A 275 12.91 -18.49 -15.99
N ILE A 276 13.75 -19.46 -16.30
CA ILE A 276 15.07 -19.66 -15.71
C ILE A 276 16.08 -19.13 -16.73
N VAL A 277 16.95 -18.22 -16.32
CA VAL A 277 18.00 -17.65 -17.19
C VAL A 277 19.36 -17.97 -16.58
N PRO A 278 20.00 -19.07 -17.00
CA PRO A 278 21.36 -19.38 -16.57
C PRO A 278 22.35 -18.40 -17.22
N ASP A 279 23.42 -18.03 -16.51
CA ASP A 279 24.42 -17.02 -16.93
C ASP A 279 25.08 -17.26 -18.30
N LYS A 280 25.02 -18.50 -18.83
CA LYS A 280 25.71 -18.90 -20.06
C LYS A 280 24.90 -19.82 -20.98
N GLN A 281 23.59 -19.96 -20.76
CA GLN A 281 22.75 -20.88 -21.52
C GLN A 281 21.46 -20.21 -21.99
N ASN A 282 20.78 -20.86 -22.93
CA ASN A 282 19.45 -20.44 -23.36
C ASN A 282 18.46 -20.49 -22.19
N ALA A 283 17.59 -19.49 -22.11
CA ALA A 283 16.57 -19.43 -21.07
C ALA A 283 15.60 -20.63 -21.19
N THR A 284 15.47 -21.37 -20.10
CA THR A 284 14.49 -22.46 -19.97
C THR A 284 13.15 -21.90 -19.49
N ARG A 285 12.05 -22.42 -20.00
CA ARG A 285 10.69 -21.97 -19.65
C ARG A 285 9.84 -23.15 -19.24
N LEU A 286 9.21 -23.03 -18.09
CA LEU A 286 8.30 -24.01 -17.52
C LEU A 286 6.90 -23.42 -17.47
N SER A 287 5.91 -24.31 -17.61
CA SER A 287 4.50 -23.97 -17.50
C SER A 287 3.85 -24.98 -16.56
N ILE A 288 3.44 -24.51 -15.39
CA ILE A 288 2.91 -25.33 -14.32
C ILE A 288 1.40 -25.01 -14.19
N PRO A 289 0.52 -25.98 -14.51
CA PRO A 289 -0.93 -25.82 -14.32
C PRO A 289 -1.27 -25.67 -12.84
N GLY A 290 -2.14 -24.72 -12.49
CA GLY A 290 -2.56 -24.46 -11.11
C GLY A 290 -3.25 -25.66 -10.46
N ALA A 291 -3.96 -26.48 -11.25
CA ALA A 291 -4.62 -27.71 -10.79
C ALA A 291 -3.65 -28.80 -10.27
N ARG A 292 -2.34 -28.69 -10.57
CA ARG A 292 -1.33 -29.62 -10.03
C ARG A 292 -0.77 -29.19 -8.67
N LEU A 293 -1.10 -27.99 -8.22
CA LEU A 293 -0.61 -27.45 -6.97
C LEU A 293 -1.49 -27.92 -5.80
N ALA A 294 -0.87 -28.11 -4.64
CA ALA A 294 -1.58 -28.37 -3.40
C ALA A 294 -2.08 -27.04 -2.82
N TRP A 295 -3.37 -26.77 -3.00
CA TRP A 295 -4.03 -25.58 -2.46
C TRP A 295 -4.52 -25.81 -1.03
N SER A 296 -4.29 -24.84 -0.15
CA SER A 296 -4.75 -24.86 1.24
C SER A 296 -5.40 -23.53 1.60
N ALA A 297 -6.49 -23.57 2.38
CA ALA A 297 -7.06 -22.37 2.98
C ALA A 297 -6.05 -21.70 3.93
N GLN A 298 -6.12 -20.37 4.03
CA GLN A 298 -5.30 -19.55 4.91
C GLN A 298 -6.20 -18.86 5.94
N GLU A 299 -5.61 -18.37 7.04
CA GLU A 299 -6.36 -17.68 8.12
C GLU A 299 -7.04 -16.40 7.65
N ASP A 300 -6.46 -15.75 6.63
CA ASP A 300 -7.01 -14.53 6.03
C ASP A 300 -8.19 -14.79 5.07
N GLY A 301 -8.65 -16.04 4.92
CA GLY A 301 -9.76 -16.40 4.04
C GLY A 301 -9.37 -16.64 2.57
N LEU A 302 -8.08 -16.48 2.21
CA LEU A 302 -7.55 -16.83 0.89
C LEU A 302 -7.22 -18.32 0.80
N ILE A 303 -6.96 -18.77 -0.42
CA ILE A 303 -6.27 -20.05 -0.67
C ILE A 303 -4.84 -19.78 -1.11
N ALA A 304 -3.91 -20.65 -0.72
CA ALA A 304 -2.52 -20.55 -1.11
C ALA A 304 -1.97 -21.89 -1.59
N ALA A 305 -0.99 -21.81 -2.48
CA ALA A 305 -0.18 -22.95 -2.88
C ALA A 305 1.28 -22.51 -3.08
N ARG A 306 2.20 -23.47 -2.99
CA ARG A 306 3.61 -23.24 -3.33
C ARG A 306 3.99 -23.93 -4.63
N VAL A 307 4.75 -23.22 -5.44
CA VAL A 307 5.41 -23.76 -6.62
C VAL A 307 6.85 -24.08 -6.22
N GLU A 308 7.14 -25.37 -6.16
CA GLU A 308 8.46 -25.91 -5.89
C GLU A 308 9.08 -26.38 -7.20
N GLN A 309 10.22 -25.80 -7.60
CA GLN A 309 10.85 -26.12 -8.87
C GLN A 309 12.37 -26.06 -8.77
N ASP A 310 13.04 -27.09 -9.29
CA ASP A 310 14.49 -27.07 -9.47
C ASP A 310 14.86 -26.03 -10.54
N VAL A 311 15.70 -25.07 -10.17
CA VAL A 311 16.21 -23.99 -11.01
C VAL A 311 17.74 -24.03 -11.15
N GLY A 312 18.38 -25.07 -10.61
CA GLY A 312 19.83 -25.26 -10.63
C GLY A 312 20.57 -24.06 -10.02
N ASP A 313 21.72 -23.72 -10.61
CA ASP A 313 22.60 -22.65 -10.10
C ASP A 313 22.12 -21.21 -10.44
N THR A 314 20.85 -21.04 -10.81
CA THR A 314 20.33 -19.74 -11.23
C THR A 314 19.93 -18.90 -10.02
N PRO A 315 20.55 -17.72 -9.79
CA PRO A 315 20.27 -16.90 -8.61
C PRO A 315 18.97 -16.10 -8.73
N VAL A 316 18.37 -16.01 -9.92
CA VAL A 316 17.12 -15.27 -10.13
C VAL A 316 16.24 -15.93 -11.20
N CYS A 317 14.96 -16.08 -10.90
CA CYS A 317 13.95 -16.58 -11.84
C CYS A 317 12.85 -15.55 -12.03
N GLN A 318 12.25 -15.55 -13.22
CA GLN A 318 11.04 -14.78 -13.48
C GLN A 318 9.83 -15.68 -13.37
N VAL A 319 8.92 -15.33 -12.47
CA VAL A 319 7.64 -16.02 -12.24
C VAL A 319 6.54 -15.22 -12.91
N PHE A 320 5.71 -15.88 -13.71
CA PHE A 320 4.55 -15.33 -14.38
C PHE A 320 3.30 -15.98 -13.82
N LEU A 321 2.27 -15.19 -13.59
CA LEU A 321 0.96 -15.67 -13.18
C LEU A 321 -0.06 -15.30 -14.24
N SER A 322 -0.92 -16.26 -14.59
CA SER A 322 -2.01 -16.07 -15.54
C SER A 322 -3.24 -16.86 -15.13
N TYR A 323 -4.41 -16.37 -15.53
CA TYR A 323 -5.72 -16.95 -15.22
C TYR A 323 -6.66 -16.82 -16.42
N GLY A 324 -7.29 -17.93 -16.82
CA GLY A 324 -8.16 -17.97 -18.01
C GLY A 324 -7.42 -17.60 -19.30
N GLY A 325 -6.10 -17.89 -19.38
CA GLY A 325 -5.26 -17.49 -20.51
C GLY A 325 -4.77 -16.02 -20.49
N HIS A 326 -5.23 -15.21 -19.53
CA HIS A 326 -4.82 -13.80 -19.40
C HIS A 326 -3.72 -13.62 -18.36
N HIS A 327 -2.72 -12.80 -18.69
CA HIS A 327 -1.65 -12.44 -17.75
C HIS A 327 -2.20 -11.66 -16.56
N ILE A 328 -1.77 -12.01 -15.35
CA ILE A 328 -2.04 -11.28 -14.12
C ILE A 328 -0.79 -10.49 -13.71
N SER A 329 0.34 -11.18 -13.47
CA SER A 329 1.55 -10.55 -12.96
C SER A 329 2.82 -11.26 -13.43
N ARG A 330 3.93 -10.54 -13.35
CA ARG A 330 5.29 -11.05 -13.54
C ARG A 330 6.16 -10.57 -12.39
N TRP A 331 6.96 -11.43 -11.78
CA TRP A 331 7.85 -11.07 -10.68
C TRP A 331 9.22 -11.70 -10.84
N TRP A 332 10.26 -11.06 -10.31
CA TRP A 332 11.58 -11.65 -10.19
C TRP A 332 11.76 -12.20 -8.78
N VAL A 333 11.91 -13.51 -8.67
CA VAL A 333 12.22 -14.20 -7.40
C VAL A 333 13.70 -14.53 -7.39
N GLY A 334 14.39 -14.16 -6.33
CA GLY A 334 15.83 -14.24 -6.22
C GLY A 334 16.30 -15.04 -5.01
N ASP A 335 17.53 -15.52 -5.09
CA ASP A 335 18.25 -16.12 -3.97
C ASP A 335 18.80 -15.00 -3.09
N SER A 336 18.24 -14.86 -1.90
CA SER A 336 18.60 -13.83 -0.92
C SER A 336 20.03 -13.99 -0.37
N THR A 337 20.62 -15.17 -0.51
CA THR A 337 22.00 -15.48 -0.09
C THR A 337 23.04 -15.24 -1.20
N ARG A 338 22.61 -15.01 -2.44
CA ARG A 338 23.52 -14.81 -3.58
C ARG A 338 23.36 -13.47 -4.25
N LEU A 339 22.17 -12.88 -4.18
CA LEU A 339 21.88 -11.58 -4.76
C LEU A 339 22.06 -10.48 -3.71
N PRO A 340 22.82 -9.41 -4.04
CA PRO A 340 22.90 -8.25 -3.17
C PRO A 340 21.54 -7.56 -3.11
N SER A 341 21.27 -6.87 -1.99
CA SER A 341 20.19 -5.89 -1.95
C SER A 341 20.45 -4.78 -2.96
N GLN A 342 19.40 -4.06 -3.39
CA GLN A 342 19.57 -2.90 -4.28
C GLN A 342 20.51 -1.85 -3.67
N ARG A 343 20.44 -1.67 -2.34
CA ARG A 343 21.28 -0.75 -1.59
C ARG A 343 22.74 -1.22 -1.56
N ALA A 344 22.98 -2.50 -1.29
CA ALA A 344 24.32 -3.08 -1.33
C ALA A 344 24.93 -3.02 -2.74
N ALA A 345 24.13 -3.25 -3.79
CA ALA A 345 24.58 -3.11 -5.17
C ALA A 345 24.92 -1.65 -5.55
N PHE A 346 24.17 -0.68 -5.00
CA PHE A 346 24.46 0.74 -5.14
C PHE A 346 25.73 1.15 -4.38
N LEU A 347 25.87 0.76 -3.11
CA LEU A 347 27.07 1.03 -2.33
C LEU A 347 28.31 0.39 -2.93
N ALA A 348 28.19 -0.81 -3.52
CA ALA A 348 29.28 -1.49 -4.21
C ALA A 348 29.88 -0.69 -5.38
N GLN A 349 29.20 0.34 -5.87
CA GLN A 349 29.76 1.29 -6.86
C GLN A 349 30.84 2.21 -6.26
N PHE A 350 30.81 2.43 -4.95
CA PHE A 350 31.70 3.36 -4.23
C PHE A 350 32.63 2.66 -3.23
N ASP A 351 32.13 1.59 -2.63
CA ASP A 351 32.85 0.69 -1.74
C ASP A 351 32.66 -0.75 -2.23
N LYS A 352 33.50 -1.13 -3.20
CA LYS A 352 33.48 -2.48 -3.75
C LYS A 352 33.54 -3.47 -2.59
N ASP A 353 32.64 -4.44 -2.63
CA ASP A 353 32.66 -5.55 -1.70
C ASP A 353 32.38 -5.13 -0.23
N LEU A 354 31.92 -3.88 -0.01
CA LEU A 354 31.67 -3.24 1.29
C LEU A 354 32.89 -3.29 2.23
N THR A 355 34.09 -3.25 1.65
CA THR A 355 35.35 -3.48 2.37
C THR A 355 35.67 -2.32 3.31
N LYS A 356 35.53 -1.07 2.83
CA LYS A 356 35.78 0.12 3.65
C LYS A 356 34.76 0.26 4.76
N LEU A 357 33.50 -0.03 4.48
CA LEU A 357 32.43 0.01 5.48
C LEU A 357 32.70 -1.00 6.60
N ARG A 358 33.14 -2.22 6.24
CA ARG A 358 33.60 -3.23 7.19
C ARG A 358 34.82 -2.75 8.00
N GLU A 359 35.83 -2.19 7.34
CA GLU A 359 37.03 -1.68 7.99
C GLU A 359 36.71 -0.55 8.97
N GLU A 360 35.84 0.39 8.59
CA GLU A 360 35.41 1.50 9.45
C GLU A 360 34.57 1.01 10.64
N LEU A 361 33.67 0.04 10.41
CA LEU A 361 32.86 -0.57 11.47
C LEU A 361 33.75 -1.21 12.53
N LEU A 362 34.79 -1.93 12.12
CA LEU A 362 35.70 -2.65 13.02
C LEU A 362 36.93 -1.82 13.45
N SER A 363 37.15 -0.64 12.88
CA SER A 363 38.29 0.23 13.18
C SER A 363 38.29 0.66 14.63
N ARG A 364 39.45 0.59 15.29
CA ARG A 364 39.63 1.09 16.67
C ARG A 364 39.64 2.62 16.75
N GLU A 365 39.86 3.29 15.63
CA GLU A 365 39.93 4.75 15.51
C GLU A 365 38.53 5.36 15.36
N SER A 366 37.58 4.64 14.76
CA SER A 366 36.18 5.04 14.67
C SER A 366 35.48 4.84 16.03
N ARG A 367 35.20 5.94 16.75
CA ARG A 367 34.55 5.97 18.07
C ARG A 367 33.57 7.14 18.16
N GLY A 368 32.55 7.02 19.02
CA GLY A 368 31.51 8.06 19.16
C GLY A 368 30.73 8.25 17.86
N HIS A 369 30.42 9.50 17.51
CA HIS A 369 29.62 9.82 16.33
C HIS A 369 30.08 9.18 15.00
N PRO A 370 31.39 9.15 14.65
CA PRO A 370 31.86 8.37 13.49
C PRO A 370 31.42 6.90 13.50
N PHE A 371 31.51 6.22 14.65
CA PHE A 371 31.08 4.83 14.76
C PHE A 371 29.56 4.69 14.65
N GLU A 372 28.81 5.55 15.34
CA GLU A 372 27.35 5.53 15.31
C GLU A 372 26.81 5.71 13.88
N ARG A 373 27.39 6.63 13.09
CA ARG A 373 27.00 6.84 11.69
C ARG A 373 27.28 5.63 10.82
N VAL A 374 28.47 5.03 10.96
CA VAL A 374 28.85 3.81 10.24
C VAL A 374 27.93 2.66 10.63
N PHE A 375 27.61 2.53 11.91
CA PHE A 375 26.73 1.48 12.40
C PHE A 375 25.28 1.67 11.92
N ALA A 376 24.77 2.90 11.88
CA ALA A 376 23.45 3.21 11.30
C ALA A 376 23.38 2.80 9.82
N LEU A 377 24.38 3.18 9.02
CA LEU A 377 24.45 2.79 7.60
C LEU A 377 24.49 1.26 7.43
N VAL A 378 25.23 0.57 8.29
CA VAL A 378 25.27 -0.89 8.33
C VAL A 378 23.91 -1.51 8.65
N LEU A 379 23.16 -0.96 9.62
CA LEU A 379 21.81 -1.43 9.92
C LEU A 379 20.84 -1.18 8.76
N GLU A 380 20.96 -0.04 8.07
CA GLU A 380 20.19 0.22 6.85
C GLU A 380 20.51 -0.81 5.75
N GLU A 381 21.78 -1.16 5.54
CA GLU A 381 22.16 -2.20 4.58
C GLU A 381 21.55 -3.57 4.92
N LEU A 382 21.42 -3.89 6.20
CA LEU A 382 20.75 -5.11 6.67
C LEU A 382 19.22 -5.07 6.51
N GLY A 383 18.65 -3.93 6.12
CA GLY A 383 17.22 -3.77 5.83
C GLY A 383 16.40 -3.17 6.96
N PHE A 384 17.03 -2.64 8.01
CA PHE A 384 16.34 -1.82 9.00
C PHE A 384 16.01 -0.43 8.40
N ASP A 385 14.93 0.17 8.87
CA ASP A 385 14.68 1.60 8.69
C ASP A 385 15.28 2.35 9.88
N CYS A 386 16.25 3.22 9.63
CA CYS A 386 17.07 3.80 10.70
C CYS A 386 16.99 5.33 10.72
N MET A 387 17.07 5.89 11.93
CA MET A 387 17.30 7.31 12.14
C MET A 387 18.53 7.47 13.04
N TYR A 388 19.60 8.06 12.50
CA TYR A 388 20.75 8.49 13.29
C TYR A 388 20.44 9.81 14.00
N LEU A 389 20.53 9.81 15.34
CA LEU A 389 20.14 10.93 16.19
C LEU A 389 21.30 11.47 17.07
N GLY A 390 22.41 10.73 17.17
CA GLY A 390 23.52 11.03 18.08
C GLY A 390 24.19 12.40 17.90
N ASP A 391 24.11 13.01 16.72
CA ASP A 391 24.71 14.34 16.43
C ASP A 391 23.66 15.45 16.21
N VAL A 392 22.40 15.21 16.62
CA VAL A 392 21.35 16.23 16.52
C VAL A 392 21.32 17.06 17.80
N SER A 393 21.85 18.28 17.72
CA SER A 393 22.15 19.15 18.87
C SER A 393 21.00 19.42 19.85
N HIS A 394 19.74 19.37 19.40
CA HIS A 394 18.54 19.59 20.24
C HIS A 394 17.87 18.29 20.70
N LEU A 395 18.42 17.14 20.33
CA LEU A 395 17.92 15.80 20.68
C LEU A 395 18.92 15.04 21.56
N GLN A 396 19.60 15.72 22.49
CA GLN A 396 20.62 15.09 23.34
C GLN A 396 20.08 13.98 24.25
N ASP A 397 18.77 14.00 24.54
CA ASP A 397 18.08 12.94 25.30
C ASP A 397 17.58 11.79 24.42
N ALA A 398 17.70 11.88 23.10
CA ALA A 398 17.35 10.81 22.16
C ALA A 398 18.37 9.66 22.23
N PRO A 399 18.02 8.45 21.77
CA PRO A 399 19.01 7.39 21.61
C PRO A 399 19.97 7.73 20.48
N ASP A 400 21.14 7.10 20.42
CA ASP A 400 22.09 7.32 19.31
C ASP A 400 21.47 6.94 17.95
N ILE A 401 20.75 5.81 17.91
CA ILE A 401 20.06 5.33 16.70
C ILE A 401 18.69 4.76 17.07
N TYR A 402 17.68 5.11 16.27
CA TYR A 402 16.38 4.43 16.22
C TYR A 402 16.38 3.48 15.03
N CYS A 403 15.93 2.24 15.20
CA CYS A 403 15.88 1.23 14.13
C CYS A 403 14.54 0.50 14.15
N GLU A 404 13.91 0.37 12.99
CA GLU A 404 12.64 -0.33 12.81
C GLU A 404 12.78 -1.50 11.83
N THR A 405 12.16 -2.63 12.18
CA THR A 405 12.07 -3.82 11.33
C THR A 405 10.88 -3.72 10.36
N PRO A 406 10.86 -4.50 9.25
CA PRO A 406 9.70 -4.55 8.36
C PRO A 406 8.37 -4.89 9.03
N THR A 407 8.38 -5.64 10.14
CA THR A 407 7.18 -5.93 10.96
C THR A 407 6.85 -4.85 11.99
N ARG A 408 7.48 -3.67 11.90
CA ARG A 408 7.28 -2.50 12.77
C ARG A 408 7.67 -2.70 14.23
N ARG A 409 8.66 -3.56 14.48
CA ARG A 409 9.31 -3.69 15.81
C ARG A 409 10.53 -2.79 15.87
N ILE A 410 10.75 -2.17 17.04
CA ILE A 410 11.73 -1.10 17.23
C ILE A 410 12.87 -1.55 18.14
N ALA A 411 14.09 -1.29 17.70
CA ALA A 411 15.31 -1.36 18.49
C ALA A 411 15.84 0.07 18.75
N VAL A 412 16.02 0.38 20.03
CA VAL A 412 16.61 1.63 20.53
C VAL A 412 18.08 1.36 20.80
N VAL A 413 18.97 1.97 20.03
CA VAL A 413 20.41 1.66 20.07
C VAL A 413 21.19 2.74 20.81
N GLU A 414 22.06 2.30 21.70
CA GLU A 414 23.12 3.10 22.30
C GLU A 414 24.49 2.53 21.96
N CYS A 415 25.42 3.38 21.56
CA CYS A 415 26.79 3.00 21.26
C CYS A 415 27.72 3.39 22.42
N ALA A 416 28.49 2.44 22.95
CA ALA A 416 29.45 2.67 24.02
C ALA A 416 30.89 2.61 23.50
N ALA A 417 31.63 3.72 23.64
CA ALA A 417 33.05 3.78 23.31
C ALA A 417 33.95 3.16 24.40
N VAL A 418 33.50 3.09 25.66
CA VAL A 418 34.31 2.63 26.82
C VAL A 418 33.48 1.67 27.67
N VAL A 419 34.02 0.51 28.05
CA VAL A 419 33.31 -0.49 28.88
C VAL A 419 32.97 0.06 30.27
N SER A 420 33.82 0.90 30.84
CA SER A 420 33.71 1.35 32.24
C SER A 420 32.44 2.16 32.53
N ASN A 421 31.74 2.64 31.50
CA ASN A 421 30.46 3.34 31.64
C ASN A 421 29.24 2.49 31.25
N ALA A 422 29.41 1.20 30.96
CA ALA A 422 28.35 0.33 30.45
C ALA A 422 27.16 0.24 31.41
N SER A 423 27.38 0.13 32.72
CA SER A 423 26.28 0.09 33.72
C SER A 423 25.45 1.38 33.73
N GLU A 424 26.10 2.55 33.69
CA GLU A 424 25.40 3.85 33.60
C GLU A 424 24.62 3.97 32.28
N LYS A 425 25.22 3.55 31.16
CA LYS A 425 24.55 3.55 29.85
C LYS A 425 23.37 2.58 29.79
N LEU A 426 23.48 1.37 30.36
CA LEU A 426 22.38 0.40 30.44
C LEU A 426 21.20 0.96 31.24
N SER A 427 21.46 1.59 32.38
CA SER A 427 20.42 2.23 33.19
C SER A 427 19.71 3.36 32.43
N LYS A 428 20.47 4.25 31.76
CA LYS A 428 19.90 5.33 30.93
C LYS A 428 19.11 4.79 29.74
N LEU A 429 19.63 3.77 29.06
CA LEU A 429 18.96 3.10 27.95
C LEU A 429 17.63 2.48 28.41
N HIS A 430 17.62 1.78 29.54
CA HIS A 430 16.40 1.21 30.11
C HIS A 430 15.35 2.30 30.39
N GLN A 431 15.75 3.39 31.05
CA GLN A 431 14.85 4.53 31.30
C GLN A 431 14.31 5.14 30.01
N ARG A 432 15.13 5.22 28.96
CA ARG A 432 14.72 5.75 27.66
C ARG A 432 13.73 4.82 26.95
N VAL A 433 13.97 3.51 26.97
CA VAL A 433 13.04 2.51 26.42
C VAL A 433 11.68 2.58 27.12
N LEU A 434 11.66 2.66 28.45
CA LEU A 434 10.41 2.83 29.21
C LEU A 434 9.67 4.11 28.80
N ARG A 435 10.37 5.24 28.74
CA ARG A 435 9.78 6.53 28.32
C ARG A 435 9.16 6.47 26.92
N ILE A 436 9.84 5.80 25.98
CA ILE A 436 9.35 5.64 24.61
C ILE A 436 8.09 4.75 24.61
N ARG A 437 8.11 3.62 25.31
CA ARG A 437 6.94 2.72 25.43
C ARG A 437 5.73 3.44 26.02
N ASP A 438 5.92 4.18 27.11
CA ASP A 438 4.84 4.93 27.77
C ASP A 438 4.26 6.01 26.85
N SER A 439 5.12 6.73 26.13
CA SER A 439 4.69 7.72 25.14
C SER A 439 3.92 7.08 23.98
N PHE A 440 4.35 5.91 23.52
CA PHE A 440 3.68 5.17 22.45
C PHE A 440 2.30 4.69 22.87
N VAL A 441 2.15 4.18 24.09
CA VAL A 441 0.84 3.84 24.67
C VAL A 441 -0.08 5.07 24.67
N ALA A 442 0.41 6.23 25.12
CA ALA A 442 -0.35 7.48 25.13
C ALA A 442 -0.77 7.94 23.71
N GLN A 443 0.01 7.57 22.69
CA GLN A 443 -0.24 7.88 21.28
C GLN A 443 -0.99 6.77 20.51
N ARG A 444 -1.56 5.77 21.21
CA ARG A 444 -2.27 4.62 20.61
C ARG A 444 -1.38 3.70 19.75
N LEU A 445 -0.08 3.66 20.05
CA LEU A 445 0.93 2.76 19.46
C LEU A 445 1.39 1.69 20.48
N GLY A 446 0.57 1.38 21.49
CA GLY A 446 0.94 0.46 22.57
C GLY A 446 1.15 -1.01 22.16
N ASN A 447 0.78 -1.38 20.93
CA ASN A 447 1.03 -2.69 20.33
C ASN A 447 2.44 -2.81 19.71
N VAL A 448 3.18 -1.72 19.59
CA VAL A 448 4.52 -1.70 19.00
C VAL A 448 5.55 -2.21 20.01
N GLN A 449 6.33 -3.23 19.63
CA GLN A 449 7.41 -3.75 20.46
C GLN A 449 8.61 -2.82 20.38
N VAL A 450 9.13 -2.39 21.54
CA VAL A 450 10.29 -1.49 21.64
C VAL A 450 11.31 -2.12 22.58
N ASN A 451 12.50 -2.48 22.12
CA ASN A 451 13.58 -3.04 22.94
C ASN A 451 14.84 -2.20 22.81
N GLY A 452 15.69 -2.20 23.84
CA GLY A 452 16.95 -1.43 23.82
C GLY A 452 18.16 -2.34 23.67
N VAL A 453 19.15 -1.90 22.89
CA VAL A 453 20.42 -2.61 22.71
C VAL A 453 21.61 -1.67 22.94
N LEU A 454 22.57 -2.12 23.74
CA LEU A 454 23.86 -1.47 23.91
C LEU A 454 24.89 -2.11 22.98
N VAL A 455 25.51 -1.32 22.11
CA VAL A 455 26.46 -1.78 21.10
C VAL A 455 27.84 -1.25 21.43
N THR A 456 28.85 -2.11 21.36
CA THR A 456 30.22 -1.73 21.71
C THR A 456 31.29 -2.53 20.97
N LYS A 457 32.48 -1.93 20.82
CA LYS A 457 33.66 -2.55 20.17
C LYS A 457 34.53 -3.38 21.13
N HIS A 458 34.03 -3.69 22.32
CA HIS A 458 34.75 -4.47 23.32
C HIS A 458 34.48 -5.97 23.16
N GLY A 459 35.44 -6.79 23.55
CA GLY A 459 35.36 -8.25 23.41
C GLY A 459 34.39 -8.89 24.39
N ASP A 460 34.03 -10.16 24.15
CA ASP A 460 33.04 -10.88 24.95
C ASP A 460 33.39 -10.95 26.44
N ALA A 461 34.68 -11.12 26.77
CA ALA A 461 35.17 -11.14 28.15
C ALA A 461 35.00 -9.79 28.86
N GLU A 462 35.04 -8.68 28.13
CA GLU A 462 34.92 -7.33 28.67
C GLU A 462 33.46 -6.93 28.89
N ILE A 463 32.54 -7.46 28.07
CA ILE A 463 31.09 -7.21 28.21
C ILE A 463 30.40 -8.20 29.16
N ALA A 464 30.99 -9.38 29.39
CA ALA A 464 30.42 -10.44 30.24
C ALA A 464 29.98 -9.96 31.64
N PRO A 465 30.71 -9.07 32.35
CA PRO A 465 30.26 -8.56 33.65
C PRO A 465 28.93 -7.80 33.63
N PHE A 466 28.50 -7.30 32.47
CA PHE A 466 27.28 -6.51 32.31
C PHE A 466 26.11 -7.31 31.74
N ALA A 467 26.33 -8.57 31.35
CA ALA A 467 25.30 -9.40 30.72
C ALA A 467 24.09 -9.62 31.65
N GLU A 468 24.34 -9.94 32.93
CA GLU A 468 23.29 -10.14 33.93
C GLU A 468 22.49 -8.84 34.18
N GLU A 469 23.16 -7.69 34.18
CA GLU A 469 22.48 -6.39 34.34
C GLU A 469 21.62 -6.04 33.13
N ALA A 470 22.13 -6.26 31.90
CA ALA A 470 21.36 -6.05 30.68
C ALA A 470 20.13 -6.96 30.61
N GLU A 471 20.28 -8.25 30.97
CA GLU A 471 19.18 -9.22 31.03
C GLU A 471 18.11 -8.78 32.04
N ARG A 472 18.52 -8.34 33.24
CA ARG A 472 17.60 -7.81 34.25
C ARG A 472 16.79 -6.61 33.75
N PHE A 473 17.35 -5.78 32.90
CA PHE A 473 16.66 -4.65 32.27
C PHE A 473 15.88 -5.02 31.00
N GLY A 474 15.94 -6.28 30.54
CA GLY A 474 15.36 -6.71 29.27
C GLY A 474 16.04 -6.05 28.06
N LEU A 475 17.33 -5.78 28.14
CA LEU A 475 18.14 -5.12 27.11
C LEU A 475 19.12 -6.12 26.48
N GLY A 476 19.47 -5.88 25.22
CA GLY A 476 20.54 -6.60 24.54
C GLY A 476 21.89 -5.93 24.73
N ILE A 477 22.99 -6.70 24.67
CA ILE A 477 24.35 -6.17 24.57
C ILE A 477 25.08 -6.84 23.41
N VAL A 478 25.69 -6.04 22.53
CA VAL A 478 26.37 -6.49 21.32
C VAL A 478 27.83 -6.04 21.38
N GLY A 479 28.74 -7.01 21.45
CA GLY A 479 30.19 -6.78 21.47
C GLY A 479 30.86 -6.93 20.10
N LEU A 480 32.19 -6.86 20.10
CA LEU A 480 33.02 -6.93 18.89
C LEU A 480 32.85 -8.23 18.10
N SER A 481 32.65 -9.36 18.78
CA SER A 481 32.47 -10.66 18.13
C SER A 481 31.22 -10.67 17.22
N ALA A 482 30.13 -10.11 17.72
CA ALA A 482 28.87 -9.95 16.99
C ALA A 482 29.00 -8.91 15.86
N LEU A 483 29.67 -7.78 16.11
CA LEU A 483 29.96 -6.79 15.06
C LEU A 483 30.80 -7.38 13.92
N THR A 484 31.76 -8.26 14.22
CA THR A 484 32.59 -8.92 13.22
C THR A 484 31.75 -9.83 12.32
N ARG A 485 30.89 -10.69 12.91
CA ARG A 485 29.99 -11.56 12.16
C ARG A 485 28.98 -10.77 11.32
N LEU A 486 28.48 -9.68 11.88
CA LEU A 486 27.62 -8.76 11.17
C LEU A 486 28.34 -8.16 9.95
N ALA A 487 29.61 -7.76 10.11
CA ALA A 487 30.44 -7.22 9.02
C ALA A 487 30.72 -8.25 7.92
N ASP A 488 30.90 -9.52 8.29
CA ASP A 488 31.06 -10.64 7.34
C ASP A 488 29.77 -10.87 6.51
N GLY A 489 28.60 -10.58 7.09
CA GLY A 489 27.29 -10.79 6.48
C GLY A 489 26.73 -9.65 5.62
N LEU A 490 27.38 -8.49 5.54
CA LEU A 490 26.83 -7.27 4.92
C LEU A 490 26.39 -7.41 3.45
N ARG A 491 26.90 -8.40 2.72
CA ARG A 491 26.54 -8.65 1.31
C ARG A 491 25.28 -9.48 1.14
N LEU A 492 24.87 -10.17 2.20
CA LEU A 492 23.75 -11.11 2.20
C LEU A 492 22.50 -10.38 2.67
N ARG A 493 21.35 -10.77 2.12
CA ARG A 493 20.07 -10.25 2.61
C ARG A 493 19.77 -10.92 3.95
N VAL A 494 20.11 -10.23 5.05
CA VAL A 494 19.68 -10.59 6.40
C VAL A 494 18.21 -10.22 6.57
N GLN A 495 17.47 -10.99 7.37
CA GLN A 495 16.11 -10.63 7.78
C GLN A 495 16.19 -9.79 9.07
N PRO A 496 15.87 -8.47 9.06
CA PRO A 496 15.94 -7.61 10.24
C PRO A 496 15.16 -8.17 11.43
N ASP A 497 14.01 -8.77 11.13
CA ASP A 497 13.14 -9.45 12.08
C ASP A 497 13.82 -10.61 12.80
N ALA A 498 14.52 -11.48 12.06
CA ALA A 498 15.26 -12.59 12.63
C ALA A 498 16.43 -12.10 13.50
N LEU A 499 17.12 -11.03 13.09
CA LEU A 499 18.18 -10.43 13.89
C LEU A 499 17.65 -9.79 15.17
N TYR A 500 16.49 -9.13 15.09
CA TYR A 500 15.79 -8.60 16.25
C TYR A 500 15.44 -9.71 17.24
N ASP A 501 14.86 -10.80 16.75
CA ASP A 501 14.51 -11.96 17.57
C ASP A 501 15.76 -12.61 18.19
N ALA A 502 16.85 -12.74 17.44
CA ALA A 502 18.10 -13.30 17.96
C ALA A 502 18.69 -12.47 19.13
N ILE A 503 18.56 -11.14 19.09
CA ILE A 503 19.07 -10.25 20.14
C ILE A 503 18.16 -10.27 21.39
N PHE A 504 16.85 -10.43 21.22
CA PHE A 504 15.87 -10.24 22.31
C PHE A 504 15.11 -11.51 22.73
N SER A 505 15.38 -12.67 22.12
CA SER A 505 14.77 -13.94 22.50
C SER A 505 15.40 -14.50 23.79
N PRO A 506 14.60 -14.88 24.81
CA PRO A 506 15.10 -15.41 26.08
C PRO A 506 15.85 -16.76 26.01
N VAL A 507 15.94 -17.40 24.84
CA VAL A 507 16.25 -18.84 24.72
C VAL A 507 17.63 -19.18 24.13
N GLN A 508 18.45 -18.23 23.68
CA GLN A 508 19.81 -18.56 23.16
C GLN A 508 20.93 -17.84 23.93
N ARG A 509 21.41 -18.51 24.98
CA ARG A 509 22.70 -18.21 25.63
C ARG A 509 23.85 -18.65 24.72
N SER A 510 24.72 -17.71 24.36
CA SER A 510 26.15 -17.93 24.04
C SER A 510 26.50 -19.24 23.30
N ALA A 511 25.95 -19.41 22.11
CA ALA A 511 26.56 -19.95 20.89
C ALA A 511 25.51 -19.72 19.79
N ASP A 512 25.93 -19.31 18.59
CA ASP A 512 25.08 -19.27 17.38
C ASP A 512 24.09 -18.10 17.22
N LEU A 513 24.46 -16.89 17.66
CA LEU A 513 23.70 -15.65 17.37
C LEU A 513 23.66 -15.28 15.86
N PHE A 514 24.47 -15.94 15.02
CA PHE A 514 24.68 -15.58 13.61
C PHE A 514 24.93 -16.76 12.67
N ASP A 515 24.66 -18.01 13.05
CA ASP A 515 24.88 -19.15 12.13
C ASP A 515 24.05 -19.04 10.84
N GLN A 516 22.92 -18.33 10.88
CA GLN A 516 22.12 -18.06 9.69
C GLN A 516 22.73 -16.99 8.76
N VAL A 517 23.76 -16.28 9.21
CA VAL A 517 24.53 -15.32 8.42
C VAL A 517 25.80 -16.04 7.94
N GLY A 518 25.64 -16.89 6.92
CA GLY A 518 26.75 -17.53 6.22
C GLY A 518 26.76 -19.07 6.19
N ALA A 519 25.91 -19.77 6.94
CA ALA A 519 25.81 -21.23 6.81
C ALA A 519 24.86 -21.62 5.66
N GLY A 520 25.45 -22.06 4.54
CA GLY A 520 24.74 -22.94 3.61
C GLY A 520 24.33 -24.22 4.35
N THR A 521 23.07 -24.63 4.23
CA THR A 521 22.56 -25.76 5.00
C THR A 521 23.24 -27.06 4.56
N GLY A 522 24.05 -27.62 5.45
CA GLY A 522 24.86 -28.81 5.18
C GLY A 522 24.95 -29.69 6.42
N THR A 523 23.83 -30.22 6.89
CA THR A 523 23.81 -31.31 7.87
C THR A 523 23.45 -32.62 7.18
N THR A 524 24.47 -33.29 6.65
CA THR A 524 24.40 -34.73 6.33
C THR A 524 24.41 -35.52 7.65
N PRO A 525 23.47 -36.44 7.90
CA PRO A 525 23.55 -37.31 9.06
C PRO A 525 24.61 -38.38 8.80
N SER A 526 25.73 -38.30 9.53
CA SER A 526 26.66 -39.43 9.62
C SER A 526 26.05 -40.49 10.52
N SER A 527 25.71 -41.61 9.90
CA SER A 527 25.57 -42.91 10.55
C SER A 527 26.92 -43.32 11.17
N ILE A 528 26.88 -44.08 12.27
CA ILE A 528 27.59 -45.36 12.50
C ILE A 528 27.48 -45.77 13.98
N ILE A 529 26.90 -46.98 14.17
CA ILE A 529 26.80 -47.90 15.33
C ILE A 529 25.94 -47.48 16.51
#